data_AF-A0A0K0E4E4-F1
#
_entry.id   AF-A0A0K0E4E4-F1
#
_cell.length_a   1.000
_cell.length_b   1.000
_cell.length_c   1.000
_cell.angle_alpha   90.00
_cell.angle_beta   90.00
_cell.angle_gamma   90.00
#
_symmetry.space_group_name_H-M   'P 1'
#
loop_
_entity.id
_entity.type
_entity.pdbx_description
1 polymer ?
#
loop_
_entity_poly.entity_id
_entity_poly.type
_entity_poly.pdbx_seq_one_letter_code
_entity_poly.pdbx_strand_id
1 'polypeptide(L)'
;MSNIFFRNYYRFFNLSIKMTNTPLDFSLDLMRRLPPNKLEENLGDVISLCPDITEDLLSSVDQPLKIKIDPVTKKEYLICDYNRDGDSYRCPWSNKYDPPLEDGNLPSDELRNLEIEMNAAFEVYKDLYYHGGVSSVYLWDAEHGFAGIILFKKKNAGGLLQNGSWDSIHVIQAIERSARQYSYKIISTVLLWFETNSDSGEMSMGGSYTRNIDHTFIFGEDTTQLSCIGKLIEDQENKIRDLLKNVYFSKTSNIIGELRQPYDRINDETKQEFISELSSNLHTRKNPTPIGNAER
;
A
#
# COMPACT_ATOMS: atom_id res chain seq x y z
N MET A 1 -5.42 -30.89 -5.01
CA MET A 1 -4.58 -29.80 -4.48
C MET A 1 -4.36 -28.77 -5.58
N SER A 2 -5.45 -28.15 -6.01
CA SER A 2 -5.48 -27.26 -7.18
C SER A 2 -5.45 -25.80 -6.71
N ASN A 3 -4.35 -25.11 -7.04
CA ASN A 3 -4.31 -23.68 -7.35
C ASN A 3 -4.68 -22.68 -6.24
N ILE A 4 -3.97 -22.72 -5.10
CA ILE A 4 -3.93 -21.59 -4.14
C ILE A 4 -3.45 -20.31 -4.85
N PHE A 5 -2.41 -20.41 -5.69
CA PHE A 5 -1.88 -19.29 -6.48
C PHE A 5 -2.92 -18.66 -7.43
N PHE A 6 -3.71 -19.47 -8.14
CA PHE A 6 -4.73 -18.99 -9.09
C PHE A 6 -6.02 -18.50 -8.41
N ARG A 7 -6.39 -19.07 -7.25
CA ARG A 7 -7.57 -18.65 -6.50
C ARG A 7 -7.36 -17.31 -5.79
N ASN A 8 -6.14 -17.08 -5.28
CA ASN A 8 -5.71 -15.79 -4.72
C ASN A 8 -5.66 -14.68 -5.80
N TYR A 9 -5.28 -15.04 -7.02
CA TYR A 9 -5.16 -14.16 -8.19
C TYR A 9 -6.49 -13.57 -8.68
N TYR A 10 -7.55 -14.38 -8.81
CA TYR A 10 -8.84 -13.93 -9.33
C TYR A 10 -9.65 -13.06 -8.35
N ARG A 11 -9.43 -13.20 -7.03
CA ARG A 11 -10.20 -12.48 -6.00
C ARG A 11 -9.64 -11.09 -5.68
N PHE A 12 -8.32 -10.93 -5.63
CA PHE A 12 -7.69 -9.63 -5.40
C PHE A 12 -8.10 -8.59 -6.44
N PHE A 13 -8.30 -9.01 -7.70
CA PHE A 13 -8.74 -8.13 -8.80
C PHE A 13 -10.23 -7.92 -8.95
N ASN A 14 -11.07 -8.68 -8.24
CA ASN A 14 -12.53 -8.61 -8.33
C ASN A 14 -13.19 -8.02 -7.08
N LEU A 15 -12.47 -7.27 -6.25
CA LEU A 15 -13.04 -6.52 -5.13
C LEU A 15 -13.85 -5.29 -5.61
N SER A 16 -14.81 -5.50 -6.52
CA SER A 16 -15.99 -4.67 -6.60
C SER A 16 -16.89 -5.13 -5.46
N ILE A 17 -17.00 -4.32 -4.40
CA ILE A 17 -17.84 -4.59 -3.23
C ILE A 17 -19.30 -4.64 -3.69
N LYS A 18 -19.73 -5.80 -4.19
CA LYS A 18 -21.11 -6.24 -4.01
C LYS A 18 -21.16 -6.76 -2.59
N MET A 19 -21.86 -6.06 -1.70
CA MET A 19 -22.15 -6.58 -0.35
C MET A 19 -22.97 -7.86 -0.49
N THR A 20 -22.29 -8.98 -0.56
CA THR A 20 -22.84 -10.29 -0.22
C THR A 20 -22.65 -10.46 1.28
N ASN A 21 -23.67 -10.91 2.01
CA ASN A 21 -23.55 -11.14 3.46
C ASN A 21 -22.76 -12.43 3.72
N THR A 22 -21.45 -12.44 3.46
CA THR A 22 -20.60 -13.60 3.73
C THR A 22 -19.76 -13.40 4.99
N PRO A 23 -19.41 -14.48 5.73
CA PRO A 23 -18.49 -14.41 6.87
C PRO A 23 -17.15 -13.74 6.53
N LEU A 24 -16.67 -13.91 5.29
CA LEU A 24 -15.47 -13.26 4.78
C LEU A 24 -15.62 -11.74 4.73
N ASP A 25 -16.73 -11.23 4.18
CA ASP A 25 -16.99 -9.79 4.07
C ASP A 25 -17.04 -9.11 5.45
N PHE A 26 -17.68 -9.75 6.43
CA PHE A 26 -17.69 -9.26 7.82
C PHE A 26 -16.32 -9.29 8.47
N SER A 27 -15.54 -10.34 8.22
CA SER A 27 -14.18 -10.46 8.75
C SER A 27 -13.26 -9.40 8.16
N LEU A 28 -13.36 -9.13 6.85
CA LEU A 28 -12.62 -8.05 6.20
C LEU A 28 -13.05 -6.66 6.70
N ASP A 29 -14.34 -6.43 6.95
CA ASP A 29 -14.81 -5.18 7.56
C ASP A 29 -14.29 -5.01 9.00
N LEU A 30 -14.27 -6.09 9.78
CA LEU A 30 -13.72 -6.11 11.12
C LEU A 30 -12.23 -5.75 11.12
N MET A 31 -11.44 -6.36 10.23
CA MET A 31 -10.01 -6.07 10.10
C MET A 31 -9.72 -4.62 9.70
N ARG A 32 -10.64 -3.92 9.03
CA ARG A 32 -10.51 -2.48 8.72
C ARG A 32 -10.82 -1.55 9.90
N ARG A 33 -11.48 -2.07 10.95
CA ARG A 33 -11.90 -1.28 12.13
C ARG A 33 -11.04 -1.54 13.35
N LEU A 34 -10.45 -2.73 13.45
CA LEU A 34 -9.58 -3.06 14.57
C LEU A 34 -8.27 -2.28 14.51
N PRO A 35 -7.62 -2.04 15.68
CA PRO A 35 -6.35 -1.33 15.74
C PRO A 35 -5.27 -2.01 14.86
N PRO A 36 -4.66 -1.27 13.91
CA PRO A 36 -3.72 -1.86 12.95
C PRO A 36 -2.39 -2.29 13.58
N ASN A 37 -2.05 -1.77 14.76
CA ASN A 37 -0.87 -2.20 15.53
C ASN A 37 -1.00 -3.63 16.07
N LYS A 38 -2.22 -4.15 16.21
CA LYS A 38 -2.51 -5.52 16.67
C LYS A 38 -2.93 -6.44 15.54
N LEU A 39 -2.58 -6.13 14.29
CA LEU A 39 -3.08 -6.87 13.13
C LEU A 39 -2.83 -8.38 13.23
N GLU A 40 -1.64 -8.79 13.67
CA GLU A 40 -1.30 -10.22 13.79
C GLU A 40 -2.15 -10.94 14.86
N GLU A 41 -2.36 -10.30 16.02
CA GLU A 41 -3.22 -10.82 17.10
C GLU A 41 -4.68 -10.91 16.63
N ASN A 42 -5.19 -9.81 16.06
CA ASN A 42 -6.55 -9.72 15.54
C ASN A 42 -6.82 -10.78 14.46
N LEU A 43 -5.87 -10.99 13.56
CA LEU A 43 -5.98 -11.99 12.50
C LEU A 43 -6.03 -13.41 13.08
N GLY A 44 -5.18 -13.70 14.08
CA GLY A 44 -5.20 -14.98 14.80
C GLY A 44 -6.53 -15.24 15.51
N ASP A 45 -7.11 -14.21 16.14
CA ASP A 45 -8.39 -14.30 16.82
C ASP A 45 -9.55 -14.55 15.84
N VAL A 46 -9.56 -13.86 14.70
CA VAL A 46 -10.58 -14.05 13.65
C VAL A 46 -10.48 -15.44 13.02
N ILE A 47 -9.26 -15.92 12.76
CA ILE A 47 -9.02 -17.30 12.28
C ILE A 47 -9.54 -18.32 13.29
N SER A 48 -9.30 -18.09 14.58
CA SER A 48 -9.78 -18.98 15.65
C SER A 48 -11.30 -18.99 15.75
N LEU A 49 -11.96 -17.86 15.44
CA LEU A 49 -13.41 -17.74 15.45
C LEU A 49 -14.08 -18.39 14.23
N CYS A 50 -13.47 -18.29 13.05
CA CYS A 50 -14.01 -18.79 11.79
C CYS A 50 -12.89 -19.49 10.98
N PRO A 51 -12.56 -20.75 11.31
CA PRO A 51 -11.46 -21.45 10.63
C PRO A 51 -11.73 -21.73 9.15
N ASP A 52 -13.01 -21.81 8.74
CA ASP A 52 -13.41 -22.11 7.36
C ASP A 52 -12.99 -21.03 6.34
N ILE A 53 -12.79 -19.79 6.80
CA ILE A 53 -12.38 -18.67 5.95
C ILE A 53 -10.88 -18.36 6.03
N THR A 54 -10.09 -19.20 6.73
CA THR A 54 -8.67 -18.93 7.00
C THR A 54 -7.86 -18.65 5.74
N GLU A 55 -7.95 -19.52 4.74
CA GLU A 55 -7.21 -19.34 3.47
C GLU A 55 -7.63 -18.07 2.72
N ASP A 56 -8.94 -17.81 2.71
CA ASP A 56 -9.52 -16.64 2.04
C ASP A 56 -9.13 -15.34 2.77
N LEU A 57 -9.02 -15.37 4.09
CA LEU A 57 -8.68 -14.21 4.90
C LEU A 57 -7.17 -13.90 4.81
N LEU A 58 -6.32 -14.91 4.95
CA LEU A 58 -4.86 -14.76 4.81
C LEU A 58 -4.46 -14.23 3.43
N SER A 59 -5.16 -14.67 2.38
CA SER A 59 -4.92 -14.17 1.01
C SER A 59 -5.46 -12.78 0.72
N SER A 60 -6.38 -12.27 1.55
CA SER A 60 -7.05 -10.97 1.33
C SER A 60 -6.55 -9.86 2.26
N VAL A 61 -5.90 -10.20 3.37
CA VAL A 61 -5.43 -9.24 4.38
C VAL A 61 -3.92 -9.13 4.31
N ASP A 62 -3.45 -7.97 3.86
CA ASP A 62 -2.02 -7.64 3.83
C ASP A 62 -1.45 -7.59 5.26
N GLN A 63 -0.41 -8.36 5.53
CA GLN A 63 0.29 -8.41 6.82
C GLN A 63 1.62 -7.63 6.77
N PRO A 64 2.09 -7.08 7.92
CA PRO A 64 3.42 -6.50 8.00
C PRO A 64 4.51 -7.45 7.50
N LEU A 65 5.35 -6.96 6.60
CA LEU A 65 6.38 -7.78 5.97
C LEU A 65 7.42 -8.23 7.01
N LYS A 66 7.83 -9.49 6.93
CA LYS A 66 8.86 -10.07 7.80
C LYS A 66 10.17 -10.20 7.02
N ILE A 67 11.28 -10.08 7.72
CA ILE A 67 12.63 -10.19 7.14
C ILE A 67 13.19 -11.57 7.51
N LYS A 68 13.71 -12.29 6.51
CA LYS A 68 14.57 -13.46 6.70
C LYS A 68 15.97 -13.15 6.15
N ILE A 69 16.96 -13.90 6.62
CA ILE A 69 18.34 -13.83 6.12
C ILE A 69 18.62 -15.13 5.37
N ASP A 70 19.09 -15.02 4.13
CA ASP A 70 19.47 -16.19 3.35
C ASP A 70 20.71 -16.86 4.00
N PRO A 71 20.65 -18.15 4.36
CA PRO A 71 21.80 -18.85 4.92
C PRO A 71 23.01 -18.88 3.96
N VAL A 72 22.77 -18.85 2.64
CA VAL A 72 23.81 -18.94 1.60
C VAL A 72 24.42 -17.59 1.29
N THR A 73 23.61 -16.62 0.85
CA THR A 73 24.13 -15.31 0.42
C THR A 73 24.33 -14.32 1.56
N LYS A 74 23.80 -14.61 2.76
CA LYS A 74 23.75 -13.70 3.93
C LYS A 74 23.02 -12.38 3.66
N LYS A 75 22.26 -12.30 2.56
CA LYS A 75 21.42 -11.15 2.25
C LYS A 75 20.07 -11.27 2.91
N GLU A 76 19.54 -10.14 3.35
CA GLU A 76 18.16 -10.03 3.85
C GLU A 76 17.17 -10.12 2.68
N TYR A 77 16.02 -10.71 2.93
CA TYR A 77 14.90 -10.76 2.00
C TYR A 77 13.56 -10.72 2.74
N LEU A 78 12.53 -10.26 2.04
CA LEU A 78 11.18 -10.10 2.57
C LEU A 78 10.35 -11.35 2.28
N ILE A 79 9.59 -11.79 3.28
CA ILE A 79 8.69 -12.94 3.16
C ILE A 79 7.22 -12.47 3.18
N CYS A 80 6.43 -13.13 2.36
CA CYS A 80 5.00 -12.96 2.21
C CYS A 80 4.39 -14.29 1.73
N ASP A 81 3.07 -14.36 1.57
CA ASP A 81 2.41 -15.58 1.11
C ASP A 81 2.74 -15.93 -0.35
N TYR A 82 3.17 -14.95 -1.16
CA TYR A 82 3.47 -15.17 -2.58
C TYR A 82 4.81 -15.86 -2.84
N ASN A 83 5.75 -15.84 -1.87
CA ASN A 83 7.00 -16.61 -1.95
C ASN A 83 7.01 -17.79 -0.96
N ARG A 84 5.85 -18.15 -0.41
CA ARG A 84 5.67 -19.26 0.54
C ARG A 84 5.18 -20.51 -0.19
N ASP A 85 5.71 -21.65 0.18
CA ASP A 85 5.20 -22.97 -0.16
C ASP A 85 5.26 -23.86 1.09
N GLY A 86 4.10 -24.34 1.55
CA GLY A 86 3.99 -24.96 2.88
C GLY A 86 4.48 -24.03 3.99
N ASP A 87 5.55 -24.43 4.69
CA ASP A 87 6.21 -23.62 5.73
C ASP A 87 7.57 -23.06 5.29
N SER A 88 7.89 -23.19 4.01
CA SER A 88 9.15 -22.75 3.44
C SER A 88 8.97 -21.49 2.58
N TYR A 89 10.01 -20.67 2.54
CA TYR A 89 10.01 -19.42 1.78
C TYR A 89 11.14 -19.39 0.76
N ARG A 90 10.83 -19.06 -0.49
CA ARG A 90 11.81 -18.92 -1.57
C ARG A 90 12.61 -17.64 -1.39
N CYS A 91 13.93 -17.76 -1.41
CA CYS A 91 14.86 -16.64 -1.39
C CYS A 91 15.07 -16.09 -2.82
N PRO A 92 14.96 -14.76 -3.05
CA PRO A 92 15.12 -14.17 -4.37
C PRO A 92 16.59 -14.19 -4.85
N TRP A 93 17.55 -14.33 -3.92
CA TRP A 93 18.98 -14.35 -4.23
C TRP A 93 19.46 -15.73 -4.65
N SER A 94 19.23 -16.74 -3.80
CA SER A 94 19.68 -18.12 -4.04
C SER A 94 18.70 -18.97 -4.85
N ASN A 95 17.46 -18.50 -5.04
CA ASN A 95 16.34 -19.23 -5.63
C ASN A 95 16.00 -20.54 -4.88
N LYS A 96 16.37 -20.65 -3.60
CA LYS A 96 16.13 -21.84 -2.78
C LYS A 96 15.07 -21.54 -1.72
N TYR A 97 14.30 -22.57 -1.39
CA TYR A 97 13.38 -22.55 -0.27
C TYR A 97 14.10 -22.77 1.06
N ASP A 98 13.65 -22.07 2.09
CA ASP A 98 14.08 -22.28 3.47
C ASP A 98 12.87 -22.41 4.41
N PRO A 99 12.65 -23.59 5.04
CA PRO A 99 13.46 -24.82 4.92
C PRO A 99 13.51 -25.44 3.51
N PRO A 100 14.53 -26.25 3.17
CA PRO A 100 14.66 -26.84 1.83
C PRO A 100 13.43 -27.68 1.44
N LEU A 101 12.96 -27.50 0.20
CA LEU A 101 11.90 -28.28 -0.43
C LEU A 101 12.40 -28.84 -1.75
N GLU A 102 12.03 -30.09 -2.06
CA GLU A 102 12.35 -30.73 -3.35
C GLU A 102 11.35 -30.33 -4.44
N ASP A 103 10.06 -30.20 -4.11
CA ASP A 103 8.97 -29.90 -5.04
C ASP A 103 8.44 -28.46 -4.92
N GLY A 104 9.30 -27.50 -4.59
CA GLY A 104 8.90 -26.09 -4.45
C GLY A 104 8.57 -25.45 -5.81
N ASN A 105 7.55 -24.60 -5.85
CA ASN A 105 7.19 -23.89 -7.07
C ASN A 105 8.28 -22.88 -7.51
N LEU A 106 8.84 -23.06 -8.71
CA LEU A 106 9.89 -22.19 -9.25
C LEU A 106 9.42 -21.52 -10.55
N PRO A 107 9.81 -20.26 -10.80
CA PRO A 107 9.54 -19.60 -12.07
C PRO A 107 10.33 -20.27 -13.21
N SER A 108 9.86 -20.11 -14.44
CA SER A 108 10.60 -20.48 -15.66
C SER A 108 11.96 -19.78 -15.74
N ASP A 109 12.92 -20.36 -16.46
CA ASP A 109 14.30 -19.82 -16.56
C ASP A 109 14.33 -18.40 -17.13
N GLU A 110 13.49 -18.11 -18.12
CA GLU A 110 13.35 -16.77 -18.70
C GLU A 110 12.81 -15.77 -17.67
N LEU A 111 11.76 -16.15 -16.94
CA LEU A 111 11.15 -15.31 -15.91
C LEU A 111 12.08 -15.12 -14.71
N ARG A 112 12.90 -16.13 -14.38
CA ARG A 112 13.92 -16.03 -13.33
C ARG A 112 15.00 -15.03 -13.67
N ASN A 113 15.44 -14.95 -14.93
CA ASN A 113 16.38 -13.92 -15.37
C ASN A 113 15.79 -12.52 -15.19
N LEU A 114 14.52 -12.32 -15.58
CA LEU A 114 13.81 -11.07 -15.34
C LEU A 114 13.67 -10.76 -13.84
N GLU A 115 13.38 -11.77 -13.01
CA GLU A 115 13.28 -11.62 -11.56
C GLU A 115 14.62 -11.14 -10.94
N ILE A 116 15.75 -11.65 -11.42
CA ILE A 116 17.09 -11.22 -10.97
C ILE A 116 17.36 -9.76 -11.37
N GLU A 117 17.06 -9.40 -12.62
CA GLU A 117 17.20 -8.01 -13.11
C GLU A 117 16.29 -7.04 -12.34
N MET A 118 15.04 -7.43 -12.09
CA MET A 118 14.10 -6.64 -11.29
C MET A 118 14.60 -6.46 -9.85
N ASN A 119 15.08 -7.52 -9.19
CA ASN A 119 15.63 -7.40 -7.84
C ASN A 119 16.81 -6.41 -7.80
N ALA A 120 17.72 -6.47 -8.77
CA ALA A 120 18.85 -5.54 -8.84
C ALA A 120 18.41 -4.08 -9.06
N ALA A 121 17.45 -3.85 -9.96
CA ALA A 121 16.93 -2.51 -10.24
C ALA A 121 16.16 -1.92 -9.05
N PHE A 122 15.34 -2.73 -8.37
CA PHE A 122 14.59 -2.27 -7.20
C PHE A 122 15.44 -2.15 -5.93
N GLU A 123 16.60 -2.82 -5.85
CA GLU A 123 17.62 -2.54 -4.82
C GLU A 123 18.15 -1.11 -4.95
N VAL A 124 18.42 -0.65 -6.18
CA VAL A 124 18.82 0.75 -6.46
C VAL A 124 17.67 1.72 -6.18
N TYR A 125 16.44 1.41 -6.62
CA TYR A 125 15.26 2.22 -6.33
C TYR A 125 15.09 2.42 -4.82
N LYS A 126 15.21 1.34 -4.04
CA LYS A 126 15.16 1.39 -2.58
C LYS A 126 16.21 2.34 -2.02
N ASP A 127 17.47 2.25 -2.47
CA ASP A 127 18.52 3.11 -1.93
C ASP A 127 18.32 4.60 -2.26
N LEU A 128 17.75 4.90 -3.43
CA LEU A 128 17.41 6.26 -3.85
C LEU A 128 16.25 6.85 -3.04
N TYR A 129 15.19 6.07 -2.79
CA TYR A 129 13.95 6.57 -2.18
C TYR A 129 13.88 6.37 -0.65
N TYR A 130 14.39 5.24 -0.16
CA TYR A 130 14.28 4.82 1.24
C TYR A 130 15.57 5.04 2.02
N HIS A 131 16.71 5.25 1.35
CA HIS A 131 18.03 5.35 1.97
C HIS A 131 18.29 4.17 2.94
N GLY A 132 18.15 2.94 2.43
CA GLY A 132 18.27 1.69 3.19
C GLY A 132 16.96 0.91 3.33
N GLY A 133 16.94 -0.05 4.25
CA GLY A 133 15.86 -1.04 4.34
C GLY A 133 16.09 -2.26 3.45
N VAL A 134 15.06 -3.07 3.25
CA VAL A 134 15.10 -4.33 2.49
C VAL A 134 14.10 -4.25 1.33
N SER A 135 14.46 -4.82 0.19
CA SER A 135 13.57 -5.02 -0.96
C SER A 135 13.63 -6.45 -1.44
N SER A 136 12.53 -6.96 -1.99
CA SER A 136 12.51 -8.28 -2.63
C SER A 136 11.45 -8.32 -3.73
N VAL A 137 11.80 -8.97 -4.83
CA VAL A 137 10.89 -9.19 -5.96
C VAL A 137 10.74 -10.68 -6.19
N TYR A 138 9.50 -11.13 -6.36
CA TYR A 138 9.17 -12.49 -6.75
C TYR A 138 8.24 -12.50 -7.94
N LEU A 139 8.55 -13.28 -8.97
CA LEU A 139 7.75 -13.49 -10.16
C LEU A 139 7.30 -14.95 -10.24
N TRP A 140 6.16 -15.18 -10.89
CA TRP A 140 5.65 -16.51 -11.21
C TRP A 140 4.89 -16.51 -12.53
N ASP A 141 4.92 -17.64 -13.22
CA ASP A 141 4.29 -17.82 -14.51
C ASP A 141 2.74 -17.82 -14.38
N ALA A 142 2.07 -17.23 -15.36
CA ALA A 142 0.61 -17.20 -15.48
C ALA A 142 0.19 -17.64 -16.89
N GLU A 143 -1.06 -18.08 -17.07
CA GLU A 143 -1.55 -18.61 -18.36
C GLU A 143 -1.35 -17.67 -19.56
N HIS A 144 -1.39 -16.35 -19.35
CA HIS A 144 -1.30 -15.34 -20.40
C HIS A 144 -0.23 -14.27 -20.10
N GLY A 145 0.91 -14.67 -19.55
CA GLY A 145 2.02 -13.78 -19.22
C GLY A 145 2.66 -14.16 -17.89
N PHE A 146 2.80 -13.21 -16.99
CA PHE A 146 3.36 -13.45 -15.66
C PHE A 146 2.70 -12.58 -14.61
N ALA A 147 2.89 -12.94 -13.36
CA ALA A 147 2.56 -12.10 -12.23
C ALA A 147 3.75 -12.01 -11.29
N GLY A 148 3.69 -11.04 -10.40
CA GLY A 148 4.79 -10.78 -9.51
C GLY A 148 4.40 -9.94 -8.33
N ILE A 149 5.33 -9.83 -7.40
CA ILE A 149 5.21 -8.97 -6.24
C ILE A 149 6.53 -8.24 -6.02
N ILE A 150 6.45 -6.94 -5.80
CA ILE A 150 7.57 -6.09 -5.39
C ILE A 150 7.31 -5.63 -3.97
N LEU A 151 8.29 -5.86 -3.10
CA LEU A 151 8.20 -5.58 -1.68
C LEU A 151 9.27 -4.59 -1.26
N PHE A 152 8.90 -3.60 -0.46
CA PHE A 152 9.84 -2.72 0.24
C PHE A 152 9.50 -2.68 1.72
N LYS A 153 10.53 -2.75 2.56
CA LYS A 153 10.38 -2.57 4.00
C LYS A 153 11.46 -1.64 4.52
N LYS A 154 11.04 -0.56 5.17
CA LYS A 154 11.91 0.33 5.92
C LYS A 154 11.43 0.42 7.36
N LYS A 155 12.23 -0.13 8.26
CA LYS A 155 12.10 0.13 9.69
C LYS A 155 12.99 1.32 10.05
N ASN A 156 12.45 2.26 10.80
CA ASN A 156 13.21 3.31 11.46
C ASN A 156 13.06 3.14 12.96
N ALA A 157 14.19 3.11 13.66
CA ALA A 157 14.27 3.16 15.10
C ALA A 157 15.25 4.27 15.46
N GLY A 158 14.76 5.33 16.12
CA GLY A 158 15.58 6.44 16.61
C GLY A 158 15.29 7.80 15.95
N GLY A 159 15.56 8.87 16.71
CA GLY A 159 15.24 10.26 16.37
C GLY A 159 13.97 10.74 17.09
N LEU A 160 13.18 11.59 16.41
CA LEU A 160 11.86 12.05 16.88
C LEU A 160 10.80 10.94 16.89
N LEU A 161 11.03 9.86 16.12
CA LEU A 161 10.19 8.67 16.06
C LEU A 161 10.82 7.58 16.93
N GLN A 162 10.07 7.09 17.91
CA GLN A 162 10.50 5.97 18.75
C GLN A 162 10.58 4.71 17.89
N ASN A 163 9.47 4.39 17.23
CA ASN A 163 9.34 3.27 16.32
C ASN A 163 8.56 3.68 15.07
N GLY A 164 8.98 3.23 13.89
CA GLY A 164 8.20 3.35 12.68
C GLY A 164 8.53 2.27 11.66
N SER A 165 7.52 1.80 10.94
CA SER A 165 7.67 0.89 9.82
C SER A 165 6.90 1.42 8.63
N TRP A 166 7.55 1.34 7.48
CA TRP A 166 6.94 1.48 6.18
C TRP A 166 7.06 0.14 5.46
N ASP A 167 5.92 -0.39 5.01
CA ASP A 167 5.82 -1.62 4.25
C ASP A 167 5.07 -1.35 2.94
N SER A 168 5.75 -1.43 1.80
CA SER A 168 5.13 -1.36 0.47
C SER A 168 5.00 -2.75 -0.13
N ILE A 169 3.82 -3.03 -0.66
CA ILE A 169 3.44 -4.30 -1.28
C ILE A 169 2.83 -3.98 -2.64
N HIS A 170 3.49 -4.38 -3.72
CA HIS A 170 3.01 -4.15 -5.08
C HIS A 170 2.80 -5.46 -5.80
N VAL A 171 1.55 -5.89 -5.93
CA VAL A 171 1.18 -7.06 -6.72
C VAL A 171 0.98 -6.62 -8.17
N ILE A 172 1.70 -7.23 -9.08
CA ILE A 172 1.65 -6.96 -10.52
C ILE A 172 1.09 -8.16 -11.28
N GLN A 173 0.25 -7.87 -12.26
CA GLN A 173 -0.24 -8.82 -13.24
C GLN A 173 0.09 -8.29 -14.63
N ALA A 174 0.91 -9.01 -15.37
CA ALA A 174 1.26 -8.72 -16.75
C ALA A 174 0.53 -9.68 -17.68
N ILE A 175 -0.39 -9.15 -18.47
CA ILE A 175 -1.16 -9.92 -19.45
C ILE A 175 -0.64 -9.57 -20.84
N GLU A 176 -0.05 -10.54 -21.52
CA GLU A 176 0.34 -10.41 -22.92
C GLU A 176 -0.91 -10.36 -23.80
N ARG A 177 -1.05 -9.28 -24.57
CA ARG A 177 -2.17 -9.08 -25.52
C ARG A 177 -1.74 -9.37 -26.96
N SER A 178 -0.51 -9.03 -27.29
CA SER A 178 0.15 -9.32 -28.57
C SER A 178 1.66 -9.27 -28.37
N ALA A 179 2.45 -9.67 -29.38
CA ALA A 179 3.91 -9.75 -29.32
C ALA A 179 4.62 -8.46 -28.87
N ARG A 180 3.96 -7.29 -28.92
CA ARG A 180 4.51 -6.01 -28.45
C ARG A 180 3.57 -5.25 -27.52
N GLN A 181 2.53 -5.88 -26.98
CA GLN A 181 1.54 -5.20 -26.16
C GLN A 181 1.26 -5.98 -24.88
N TYR A 182 1.53 -5.36 -23.73
CA TYR A 182 1.21 -5.92 -22.43
C TYR A 182 0.26 -5.00 -21.67
N SER A 183 -0.72 -5.61 -21.04
CA SER A 183 -1.63 -4.96 -20.11
C SER A 183 -1.13 -5.24 -18.70
N TYR A 184 -0.70 -4.19 -18.00
CA TYR A 184 -0.28 -4.25 -16.62
C TYR A 184 -1.39 -3.82 -15.71
N LYS A 185 -1.60 -4.61 -14.69
CA LYS A 185 -2.62 -4.40 -13.71
C LYS A 185 -1.94 -4.56 -12.35
N ILE A 186 -1.83 -3.44 -11.64
CA ILE A 186 -0.99 -3.30 -10.44
C ILE A 186 -1.86 -2.91 -9.27
N ILE A 187 -1.70 -3.61 -8.15
CA ILE A 187 -2.32 -3.28 -6.87
C ILE A 187 -1.21 -2.99 -5.88
N SER A 188 -1.19 -1.76 -5.38
CA SER A 188 -0.19 -1.26 -4.45
C SER A 188 -0.84 -1.02 -3.10
N THR A 189 -0.40 -1.73 -2.07
CA THR A 189 -0.73 -1.47 -0.68
C THR A 189 0.49 -0.92 0.03
N VAL A 190 0.31 0.17 0.76
CA VAL A 190 1.32 0.67 1.71
C VAL A 190 0.74 0.58 3.11
N LEU A 191 1.46 -0.10 4.01
CA LEU A 191 1.20 -0.08 5.44
C LEU A 191 2.20 0.87 6.09
N LEU A 192 1.68 1.81 6.86
CA LEU A 192 2.47 2.75 7.63
C LEU A 192 2.02 2.65 9.08
N TRP A 193 2.98 2.50 9.98
CA TRP A 193 2.74 2.71 11.39
C TRP A 193 3.93 3.39 12.03
N PHE A 194 3.66 4.24 13.00
CA PHE A 194 4.68 4.90 13.77
C PHE A 194 4.18 5.32 15.15
N GLU A 195 5.12 5.46 16.05
CA GLU A 195 4.92 5.84 17.42
C GLU A 195 5.90 6.97 17.76
N THR A 196 5.37 8.02 18.37
CA THR A 196 6.14 9.16 18.86
C THR A 196 5.90 9.31 20.33
N ASN A 197 6.98 9.46 21.10
CA ASN A 197 6.91 9.80 22.51
C ASN A 197 7.61 11.15 22.69
N SER A 198 6.85 12.12 23.21
CA SER A 198 7.28 13.51 23.39
C SER A 198 6.78 14.02 24.73
N ASP A 199 7.20 15.22 25.12
CA ASP A 199 6.73 15.86 26.36
C ASP A 199 5.20 16.04 26.40
N SER A 200 4.54 16.06 25.24
CA SER A 200 3.08 16.12 25.10
C SER A 200 2.35 14.78 25.26
N GLY A 201 3.08 13.69 25.47
CA GLY A 201 2.56 12.34 25.61
C GLY A 201 2.96 11.41 24.47
N GLU A 202 2.49 10.17 24.59
CA GLU A 202 2.66 9.11 23.60
C GLU A 202 1.55 9.18 22.54
N MET A 203 1.94 9.06 21.28
CA MET A 203 1.01 9.03 20.16
C MET A 203 1.40 7.91 19.21
N SER A 204 0.46 6.99 18.97
CA SER A 204 0.58 5.94 17.96
C SER A 204 -0.34 6.24 16.78
N MET A 205 0.18 6.17 15.57
CA MET A 205 -0.63 6.22 14.35
C MET A 205 -0.28 5.04 13.46
N GLY A 206 -1.29 4.47 12.82
CA GLY A 206 -1.09 3.39 11.87
C GLY A 206 -2.29 3.14 11.00
N GLY A 207 -2.07 2.39 9.93
CA GLY A 207 -3.08 2.09 8.94
C GLY A 207 -2.45 1.70 7.61
N SER A 208 -3.32 1.41 6.64
CA SER A 208 -2.91 1.00 5.31
C SER A 208 -3.69 1.76 4.25
N TYR A 209 -3.10 1.84 3.05
CA TYR A 209 -3.78 2.39 1.89
C TYR A 209 -3.49 1.53 0.66
N THR A 210 -4.54 1.14 -0.04
CA THR A 210 -4.46 0.29 -1.23
C THR A 210 -5.00 1.05 -2.44
N ARG A 211 -4.28 0.99 -3.55
CA ARG A 211 -4.67 1.56 -4.84
C ARG A 211 -4.43 0.57 -5.97
N ASN A 212 -5.32 0.58 -6.96
CA ASN A 212 -5.15 -0.17 -8.20
C ASN A 212 -4.88 0.76 -9.39
N ILE A 213 -4.17 0.24 -10.39
CA ILE A 213 -4.00 0.87 -11.68
C ILE A 213 -3.96 -0.20 -12.77
N ASP A 214 -4.70 0.06 -13.84
CA ASP A 214 -4.69 -0.74 -15.06
C ASP A 214 -4.12 0.12 -16.19
N HIS A 215 -3.04 -0.31 -16.81
CA HIS A 215 -2.37 0.43 -17.88
C HIS A 215 -1.86 -0.53 -18.96
N THR A 216 -2.06 -0.17 -20.23
CA THR A 216 -1.58 -0.98 -21.36
C THR A 216 -0.45 -0.26 -22.05
N PHE A 217 0.68 -0.93 -22.21
CA PHE A 217 1.85 -0.42 -22.94
C PHE A 217 2.02 -1.11 -24.28
N ILE A 218 2.53 -0.35 -25.24
CA ILE A 218 3.03 -0.86 -26.52
C ILE A 218 4.55 -0.70 -26.48
N PHE A 219 5.27 -1.81 -26.62
CA PHE A 219 6.73 -1.84 -26.57
C PHE A 219 7.33 -1.39 -27.89
N GLY A 220 8.20 -0.38 -27.81
CA GLY A 220 9.12 0.00 -28.88
C GLY A 220 10.45 -0.76 -28.75
N GLU A 221 11.45 -0.39 -29.56
CA GLU A 221 12.78 -1.01 -29.50
C GLU A 221 13.56 -0.64 -28.22
N ASP A 222 13.29 0.55 -27.65
CA ASP A 222 14.03 1.09 -26.50
C ASP A 222 13.35 0.90 -25.13
N THR A 223 12.11 0.38 -25.10
CA THR A 223 11.35 0.24 -23.84
C THR A 223 11.38 -1.19 -23.33
N THR A 224 11.93 -1.38 -22.13
CA THR A 224 11.92 -2.68 -21.44
C THR A 224 10.70 -2.82 -20.53
N GLN A 225 10.25 -4.06 -20.30
CA GLN A 225 9.19 -4.37 -19.33
C GLN A 225 9.53 -3.82 -17.94
N LEU A 226 10.79 -3.97 -17.52
CA LEU A 226 11.31 -3.43 -16.26
C LEU A 226 11.12 -1.91 -16.16
N SER A 227 11.45 -1.14 -17.20
CA SER A 227 11.29 0.32 -17.20
C SER A 227 9.82 0.73 -17.10
N CYS A 228 8.93 0.02 -17.80
CA CYS A 228 7.49 0.25 -17.72
C CYS A 228 6.93 -0.03 -16.32
N ILE A 229 7.30 -1.17 -15.73
CA ILE A 229 6.86 -1.54 -14.37
C ILE A 229 7.42 -0.54 -13.36
N GLY A 230 8.72 -0.22 -13.43
CA GLY A 230 9.37 0.72 -12.53
C GLY A 230 8.67 2.09 -12.49
N LYS A 231 8.35 2.67 -13.65
CA LYS A 231 7.60 3.94 -13.73
C LYS A 231 6.22 3.86 -13.10
N LEU A 232 5.48 2.76 -13.32
CA LEU A 232 4.16 2.60 -12.71
C LEU A 232 4.25 2.49 -11.19
N ILE A 233 5.25 1.76 -10.67
CA ILE A 233 5.47 1.59 -9.23
C ILE A 233 5.84 2.93 -8.58
N GLU A 234 6.80 3.66 -9.17
CA GLU A 234 7.23 4.98 -8.72
C GLU A 234 6.06 5.98 -8.66
N ASP A 235 5.25 6.04 -9.71
CA ASP A 235 4.05 6.89 -9.76
C ASP A 235 3.01 6.52 -8.71
N GLN A 236 2.79 5.22 -8.48
CA GLN A 236 1.85 4.74 -7.46
C GLN A 236 2.33 5.06 -6.05
N GLU A 237 3.59 4.77 -5.72
CA GLU A 237 4.15 5.06 -4.40
C GLU A 237 4.12 6.56 -4.10
N ASN A 238 4.46 7.42 -5.06
CA ASN A 238 4.40 8.87 -4.87
C ASN A 238 2.97 9.35 -4.55
N LYS A 239 1.97 8.86 -5.29
CA LYS A 239 0.55 9.19 -5.04
C LYS A 239 0.09 8.69 -3.68
N ILE A 240 0.48 7.48 -3.29
CA ILE A 240 0.10 6.91 -1.99
C ILE A 240 0.77 7.69 -0.85
N ARG A 241 2.05 8.04 -0.99
CA ARG A 241 2.79 8.84 -0.01
C ARG A 241 2.15 10.21 0.24
N ASP A 242 1.77 10.92 -0.83
CA ASP A 242 1.09 12.21 -0.71
C ASP A 242 -0.27 12.08 -0.02
N LEU A 243 -1.00 11.01 -0.32
CA LEU A 243 -2.29 10.74 0.32
C LEU A 243 -2.12 10.38 1.80
N LEU A 244 -1.16 9.52 2.15
CA LEU A 244 -0.85 9.17 3.53
C LEU A 244 -0.49 10.42 4.32
N LYS A 245 0.35 11.31 3.78
CA LYS A 245 0.69 12.58 4.41
C LYS A 245 -0.56 13.42 4.72
N ASN A 246 -1.48 13.56 3.77
CA ASN A 246 -2.70 14.34 3.95
C ASN A 246 -3.67 13.69 4.96
N VAL A 247 -3.81 12.36 4.95
CA VAL A 247 -4.73 11.66 5.84
C VAL A 247 -4.18 11.62 7.28
N TYR A 248 -2.92 11.25 7.46
CA TYR A 248 -2.31 11.03 8.77
C TYR A 248 -2.01 12.30 9.54
N PHE A 249 -1.71 13.41 8.86
CA PHE A 249 -1.33 14.65 9.54
C PHE A 249 -2.42 15.71 9.43
N SER A 250 -2.98 15.94 8.24
CA SER A 250 -3.97 17.01 8.09
C SER A 250 -5.35 16.61 8.62
N LYS A 251 -5.87 15.44 8.24
CA LYS A 251 -7.22 15.01 8.64
C LYS A 251 -7.33 14.70 10.12
N THR A 252 -6.39 13.93 10.68
CA THR A 252 -6.35 13.59 12.11
C THR A 252 -6.22 14.85 12.97
N SER A 253 -5.32 15.78 12.60
CA SER A 253 -5.16 17.06 13.30
C SER A 253 -6.42 17.90 13.26
N ASN A 254 -7.12 17.96 12.12
CA ASN A 254 -8.39 18.68 12.03
C ASN A 254 -9.46 18.06 12.93
N ILE A 255 -9.60 16.73 12.95
CA ILE A 255 -10.56 16.04 13.82
C ILE A 255 -10.25 16.30 15.30
N ILE A 256 -8.98 16.20 15.72
CA ILE A 256 -8.59 16.47 17.11
C ILE A 256 -8.83 17.95 17.46
N GLY A 257 -8.52 18.87 16.54
CA GLY A 257 -8.78 20.30 16.70
C GLY A 257 -10.27 20.65 16.82
N GLU A 258 -11.15 19.92 16.14
CA GLU A 258 -12.60 20.07 16.27
C GLU A 258 -13.14 19.52 17.60
N LEU A 259 -12.58 18.41 18.09
CA LEU A 259 -13.01 17.80 19.36
C LEU A 259 -12.65 18.65 20.58
N ARG A 260 -11.51 19.35 20.53
CA ARG A 260 -11.04 20.20 21.62
C ARG A 260 -10.53 21.53 21.05
N GLN A 261 -11.46 22.43 20.82
CA GLN A 261 -11.11 23.83 20.58
C GLN A 261 -10.70 24.47 21.90
N PRO A 262 -9.49 25.06 22.02
CA PRO A 262 -9.20 25.95 23.13
C PRO A 262 -10.27 27.05 23.07
N TYR A 263 -11.02 27.21 24.15
CA TYR A 263 -12.16 28.11 24.22
C TYR A 263 -11.65 29.56 24.28
N ASP A 264 -11.15 30.08 23.16
CA ASP A 264 -10.79 31.48 23.03
C ASP A 264 -12.06 32.24 22.66
N ARG A 265 -12.66 32.93 23.64
CA ARG A 265 -13.75 33.91 23.45
C ARG A 265 -13.49 34.90 22.31
N ILE A 266 -12.22 35.13 21.98
CA ILE A 266 -11.75 36.00 20.89
C ILE A 266 -12.16 35.47 19.50
N ASN A 267 -12.27 34.15 19.32
CA ASN A 267 -12.61 33.55 18.03
C ASN A 267 -14.09 33.70 17.68
N ASP A 268 -15.00 33.76 18.65
CA ASP A 268 -16.42 33.92 18.36
C ASP A 268 -16.78 35.36 17.97
N GLU A 269 -16.17 36.37 18.61
CA GLU A 269 -16.37 37.78 18.25
C GLU A 269 -15.81 38.07 16.85
N THR A 270 -14.58 37.67 16.55
CA THR A 270 -14.00 37.82 15.20
C THR A 270 -14.73 37.00 14.15
N LYS A 271 -15.24 35.81 14.48
CA LYS A 271 -16.07 35.01 13.57
C LYS A 271 -17.43 35.66 13.31
N GLN A 272 -18.05 36.28 14.32
CA GLN A 272 -19.29 37.04 14.15
C GLN A 272 -19.07 38.29 13.30
N GLU A 273 -17.97 39.03 13.52
CA GLU A 273 -17.57 40.17 12.69
C GLU A 273 -17.33 39.74 11.24
N PHE A 274 -16.60 38.64 11.02
CA PHE A 274 -16.36 38.09 9.69
C PHE A 274 -17.66 37.64 9.00
N ILE A 275 -18.57 36.97 9.72
CA ILE A 275 -19.88 36.57 9.20
C ILE A 275 -20.72 37.79 8.83
N SER A 276 -20.70 38.83 9.67
CA SER A 276 -21.38 40.09 9.41
C SER A 276 -20.84 40.77 8.14
N GLU A 277 -19.52 40.87 8.01
CA GLU A 277 -18.86 41.44 6.84
C GLU A 277 -19.13 40.63 5.57
N LEU A 278 -19.08 39.30 5.66
CA LEU A 278 -19.40 38.41 4.54
C LEU A 278 -20.86 38.57 4.10
N SER A 279 -21.80 38.66 5.06
CA SER A 279 -23.22 38.85 4.78
C SER A 279 -23.51 40.20 4.10
N SER A 280 -22.84 41.26 4.54
CA SER A 280 -22.89 42.59 3.95
C SER A 280 -22.37 42.58 2.51
N ASN A 281 -21.19 41.99 2.29
CA ASN A 281 -20.59 41.88 0.96
C ASN A 281 -21.43 41.03 -0.01
N LEU A 282 -22.08 39.96 0.46
CA LEU A 282 -23.01 39.17 -0.35
C LEU A 282 -24.29 39.96 -0.70
N HIS A 283 -24.77 40.81 0.20
CA HIS A 283 -25.91 41.70 -0.06
C HIS A 283 -25.57 42.74 -1.14
N THR A 284 -24.42 43.39 -1.02
CA THR A 284 -23.91 44.38 -1.99
C THR A 284 -23.68 43.77 -3.37
N ARG A 285 -23.28 42.49 -3.44
CA ARG A 285 -23.15 41.76 -4.71
C ARG A 285 -24.49 41.38 -5.33
N LYS A 286 -25.52 41.07 -4.53
CA LYS A 286 -26.86 40.74 -5.04
C LYS A 286 -27.65 41.97 -5.51
N ASN A 287 -27.47 43.09 -4.82
CA ASN A 287 -28.11 44.36 -5.13
C ASN A 287 -27.02 45.42 -5.38
N PRO A 288 -26.34 45.38 -6.54
CA PRO A 288 -25.36 46.41 -6.86
C PRO A 288 -26.06 47.77 -6.89
N THR A 289 -25.60 48.69 -6.06
CA THR A 289 -26.06 50.08 -6.10
C THR A 289 -25.84 50.62 -7.51
N PRO A 290 -26.87 51.19 -8.17
CA PRO A 290 -26.69 51.80 -9.48
C PRO A 290 -25.61 52.87 -9.36
N ILE A 291 -24.59 52.79 -10.19
CA ILE A 291 -23.59 53.84 -10.32
C ILE A 291 -24.37 55.08 -10.76
N GLY A 292 -24.60 56.01 -9.83
CA GLY A 292 -25.24 57.29 -10.11
C GLY A 292 -24.44 57.97 -11.22
N ASN A 293 -25.14 58.35 -12.30
CA ASN A 293 -24.58 59.12 -13.39
C ASN A 293 -23.80 60.31 -12.82
N ALA A 294 -22.48 60.30 -13.01
CA ALA A 294 -21.68 61.50 -12.84
C ALA A 294 -22.16 62.50 -13.91
N GLU A 295 -22.87 63.53 -13.45
CA GLU A 295 -23.27 64.68 -14.25
C GLU A 295 -22.03 65.26 -14.96
N ARG A 296 -22.14 65.42 -16.28
CA ARG A 296 -21.28 66.28 -17.11
C ARG A 296 -21.94 67.63 -17.28
#